data_AF-A0A429PZQ2-F1
#
_entry.id   AF-A0A429PZQ2-F1
#
_cell.length_a   1.000
_cell.length_b   1.000
_cell.length_c   1.000
_cell.angle_alpha   90.00
_cell.angle_beta   90.00
_cell.angle_gamma   90.00
#
_symmetry.space_group_name_H-M   'P 1'
#
loop_
_entity.id
_entity.type
_entity.pdbx_description
1 polymer ?
#
loop_
_entity_poly.entity_id
_entity_poly.type
_entity_poly.pdbx_seq_one_letter_code
_entity_poly.pdbx_strand_id
1 'polypeptide(L)' 'MKYREGDVVVDGTRALVGRVRVVGRSFLTLTRPGGAEWTATPENCWTASPEERASITLRGAVQVISTASESSAPVSPSS' A
#
# COMPACT_ATOMS: atom_id res chain seq x y z
N MET A 1 -15.90 -18.51 2.00
CA MET A 1 -15.60 -17.07 2.11
C MET A 1 -14.70 -16.67 0.94
N LYS A 2 -15.03 -15.57 0.25
CA LYS A 2 -14.36 -15.10 -0.97
C LYS A 2 -12.95 -14.52 -0.73
N TYR A 3 -12.67 -14.06 0.50
CA TYR A 3 -11.42 -13.40 0.89
C TYR A 3 -10.80 -14.07 2.11
N ARG A 4 -9.48 -13.87 2.27
CA ARG A 4 -8.66 -14.35 3.38
C ARG A 4 -7.87 -13.19 4.00
N GLU A 5 -7.44 -13.37 5.23
CA GLU A 5 -6.51 -12.45 5.87
C GLU A 5 -5.22 -12.36 5.04
N GLY A 6 -4.74 -11.14 4.87
CA GLY A 6 -3.58 -10.83 4.05
C GLY A 6 -3.90 -10.49 2.59
N ASP A 7 -5.10 -10.80 2.08
CA ASP A 7 -5.53 -10.43 0.73
C ASP A 7 -5.55 -8.91 0.56
N VAL A 8 -5.27 -8.43 -0.65
CA VAL A 8 -5.42 -7.01 -0.98
C VAL A 8 -6.65 -6.87 -1.85
N VAL A 9 -7.59 -6.05 -1.39
CA VAL A 9 -8.88 -5.85 -2.03
C VAL A 9 -9.14 -4.37 -2.24
N VAL A 10 -10.02 -4.08 -3.19
CA VAL A 10 -10.55 -2.74 -3.42
C VAL A 10 -11.95 -2.71 -2.83
N ASP A 11 -12.19 -1.74 -1.95
CA ASP A 11 -13.51 -1.37 -1.45
C ASP A 11 -14.15 -0.42 -2.46
N GLY A 12 -15.14 -0.92 -3.20
CA GLY A 12 -15.85 -0.14 -4.20
C GLY A 12 -16.73 0.96 -3.64
N THR A 13 -17.16 0.86 -2.38
CA THR A 13 -17.96 1.91 -1.74
C THR A 13 -17.11 3.16 -1.49
N ARG A 14 -15.84 2.97 -1.14
CA ARG A 14 -14.91 4.07 -0.84
C ARG A 14 -13.92 4.37 -1.96
N ALA A 15 -13.86 3.53 -2.99
CA ALA A 15 -12.80 3.51 -4.00
C ALA A 15 -11.38 3.46 -3.36
N LEU A 16 -11.23 2.63 -2.31
CA LEU A 16 -9.98 2.50 -1.55
C LEU A 16 -9.41 1.10 -1.63
N VAL A 17 -8.09 1.01 -1.77
CA VAL A 17 -7.34 -0.26 -1.71
C VAL A 17 -6.89 -0.52 -0.27
N GLY A 18 -7.19 -1.70 0.26
CA GLY A 18 -6.85 -2.11 1.62
C GLY A 18 -6.41 -3.57 1.69
N ARG A 19 -5.60 -3.90 2.70
CA ARG A 19 -5.24 -5.28 3.04
C ARG A 19 -6.22 -5.83 4.06
N VAL A 20 -6.75 -7.02 3.82
CA VAL A 20 -7.66 -7.72 4.74
C VAL A 20 -6.89 -8.09 6.00
N ARG A 21 -7.31 -7.55 7.14
CA ARG A 21 -6.76 -7.85 8.46
C ARG A 21 -7.59 -8.90 9.18
N VAL A 22 -8.92 -8.81 9.08
CA VAL A 22 -9.86 -9.74 9.71
C VAL A 22 -10.98 -10.06 8.74
N VAL A 23 -11.36 -11.33 8.67
CA VAL A 23 -12.51 -11.81 7.89
C VAL A 23 -13.67 -12.14 8.83
N GLY A 24 -14.66 -11.24 8.90
CA GLY A 24 -15.92 -11.47 9.60
C GLY A 24 -16.97 -12.13 8.69
N ARG A 25 -18.11 -12.56 9.26
CA ARG A 25 -19.19 -13.22 8.50
C ARG A 25 -19.80 -12.33 7.41
N SER A 26 -19.95 -11.03 7.69
CA SER A 26 -20.62 -10.06 6.80
C SER A 26 -19.76 -8.83 6.49
N PHE A 27 -18.57 -8.74 7.07
CA PHE A 27 -17.68 -7.59 6.90
C PHE A 27 -16.23 -8.05 6.86
N LEU A 28 -15.40 -7.29 6.14
CA LEU A 28 -13.95 -7.37 6.15
C LEU A 28 -13.42 -6.17 6.92
N THR A 29 -12.43 -6.40 7.77
CA THR A 29 -11.63 -5.30 8.33
C THR A 29 -10.43 -5.11 7.42
N LEU A 30 -10.32 -3.94 6.80
CA LEU A 30 -9.26 -3.57 5.87
C LEU A 30 -8.31 -2.57 6.53
N THR A 31 -7.03 -2.69 6.23
CA THR A 31 -5.99 -1.77 6.70
C THR A 31 -5.16 -1.22 5.56
N ARG A 32 -4.72 0.03 5.68
CA ARG A 32 -3.78 0.68 4.76
C ARG A 32 -2.44 0.94 5.46
N PRO A 33 -1.30 0.80 4.76
CA PRO A 33 -0.02 1.30 5.25
C PRO A 33 -0.15 2.77 5.63
N GLY A 34 0.23 3.09 6.87
CA GLY A 34 -0.10 4.34 7.56
C GLY A 34 -1.06 4.16 8.74
N GLY A 35 -1.57 2.95 8.98
CA GLY A 35 -2.33 2.60 10.18
C GLY A 35 -3.84 2.87 10.11
N ALA A 36 -4.33 3.41 8.99
CA ALA A 36 -5.76 3.59 8.79
C ALA A 36 -6.46 2.23 8.65
N GLU A 37 -7.55 2.04 9.39
CA GLU A 37 -8.36 0.83 9.40
C GLU A 37 -9.83 1.19 9.15
N TRP A 38 -10.53 0.35 8.38
CA TRP A 38 -11.96 0.50 8.15
C TRP A 38 -12.63 -0.83 7.85
N THR A 39 -13.96 -0.86 7.99
CA THR A 39 -14.79 -2.01 7.64
C THR A 39 -15.40 -1.84 6.25
N ALA A 40 -15.42 -2.92 5.47
CA ALA A 40 -16.03 -2.99 4.14
C ALA A 40 -16.91 -4.25 4.02
N THR A 41 -17.95 -4.20 3.18
CA THR A 41 -18.79 -5.37 2.89
C THR A 41 -18.15 -6.18 1.75
N PRO A 42 -18.04 -7.52 1.89
CA PRO A 42 -17.37 -8.36 0.89
C PRO A 42 -18.08 -8.37 -0.47
N GLU A 43 -19.36 -8.04 -0.51
CA GLU A 43 -20.14 -7.89 -1.74
C GLU A 43 -19.68 -6.70 -2.60
N ASN A 44 -19.25 -5.61 -1.97
CA ASN A 44 -18.76 -4.41 -2.62
C ASN A 44 -17.23 -4.41 -2.79
N CYS A 45 -16.58 -5.52 -2.46
CA CYS A 45 -15.15 -5.69 -2.64
C CYS A 45 -14.84 -6.52 -3.89
N TRP A 46 -13.66 -6.30 -4.46
CA TRP A 46 -13.02 -7.19 -5.43
C TRP A 46 -11.53 -7.31 -5.15
N THR A 47 -10.93 -8.40 -5.64
CA THR A 47 -9.48 -8.61 -5.54
C THR A 47 -8.77 -7.51 -6.32
N ALA A 48 -7.81 -6.84 -5.68
CA ALA A 48 -7.04 -5.80 -6.33
C ALA A 48 -6.15 -6.40 -7.43
N SER A 49 -6.08 -5.71 -8.56
CA SER A 49 -5.17 -6.01 -9.68
C SER A 49 -3.71 -5.85 -9.24
N PRO A 50 -2.72 -6.45 -9.92
CA PRO A 50 -1.31 -6.32 -9.57
C PRO A 50 -0.84 -4.87 -9.40
N GLU A 51 -1.34 -3.94 -10.24
CA GLU A 51 -1.03 -2.51 -10.19
C GLU A 51 -1.61 -1.82 -8.94
N GLU A 52 -2.87 -2.14 -8.60
CA GLU A 52 -3.54 -1.65 -7.40
C GLU A 52 -2.85 -2.18 -6.12
N ARG A 53 -2.36 -3.43 -6.18
CA ARG A 53 -1.55 -4.05 -5.12
C ARG A 53 -0.17 -3.41 -5.00
N ALA A 54 0.44 -2.95 -6.08
CA ALA A 54 1.69 -2.20 -6.01
C ALA A 54 1.47 -0.86 -5.29
N SER A 55 0.32 -0.22 -5.51
CA SER A 55 -0.03 1.08 -4.91
C SER A 55 -0.15 1.05 -3.39
N ILE A 56 -0.56 -0.09 -2.80
CA ILE A 56 -0.57 -0.25 -1.34
C ILE A 56 0.85 -0.50 -0.79
N THR A 57 1.72 -1.19 -1.54
CA THR A 57 3.09 -1.52 -1.11
C THR A 57 4.01 -0.29 -1.11
N LEU A 58 3.83 0.61 -2.08
CA LEU A 58 4.67 1.78 -2.31
C LEU A 58 4.60 2.86 -1.21
N ARG A 59 3.57 2.91 -0.37
CA ARG A 59 3.52 3.89 0.75
C ARG A 59 4.20 3.42 2.04
N GLY A 60 4.60 2.15 2.13
CA GLY A 60 5.46 1.63 3.20
C GLY A 60 6.92 1.56 2.80
N ALA A 61 7.19 1.35 1.51
CA ALA A 61 8.49 1.60 0.91
C ALA A 61 8.58 3.09 0.58
N VAL A 62 8.94 3.92 1.56
CA VAL A 62 9.84 5.03 1.23
C VAL A 62 11.02 4.34 0.55
N GLN A 63 10.99 4.25 -0.78
CA GLN A 63 12.21 4.17 -1.52
C GLN A 63 12.93 5.41 -1.07
N VAL A 64 13.93 5.19 -0.21
CA VAL A 64 15.07 6.06 -0.11
C VAL A 64 15.65 6.03 -1.52
N ILE A 65 15.06 6.84 -2.41
CA ILE A 65 15.79 7.42 -3.50
C ILE A 65 16.71 8.36 -2.73
N SER A 66 17.82 7.81 -2.22
CA SER A 66 18.99 8.61 -1.97
C SER A 66 19.21 9.26 -3.31
N THR A 67 18.79 10.51 -3.44
CA THR A 67 19.45 11.47 -4.29
C THR A 67 20.89 11.45 -3.79
N ALA A 68 21.67 10.47 -4.24
CA ALA A 68 23.09 10.66 -4.41
C ALA A 68 23.14 11.83 -5.38
N SER A 69 23.21 13.02 -4.79
CA SER A 69 23.43 14.27 -5.47
C SER A 69 24.51 14.02 -6.49
N GLU A 70 24.13 14.24 -7.73
CA GLU A 70 25.03 14.32 -8.85
C GLU A 70 26.18 15.27 -8.50
N SER A 71 27.40 14.82 -8.80
CA SER A 71 28.55 15.66 -9.14
C SER A 71 29.12 16.61 -8.08
N SER A 72 30.34 16.30 -7.61
CA SER A 72 31.53 17.01 -8.10
C SER A 72 32.79 16.40 -7.51
N ALA A 73 33.79 16.22 -8.36
CA ALA A 73 35.14 15.80 -8.01
C ALA A 73 35.74 16.64 -6.86
N PRO A 74 36.67 16.09 -6.07
CA PRO A 74 37.46 16.90 -5.15
C PRO A 74 38.34 17.85 -5.99
N VAL A 75 37.97 19.12 -6.05
CA VAL A 75 38.92 20.18 -6.36
C VAL A 75 39.83 20.32 -5.14
N SER A 76 41.05 19.80 -5.26
CA SER A 76 42.11 20.07 -4.29
C SER A 76 42.42 21.57 -4.28
N PRO A 77 42.60 22.20 -3.10
CA PRO A 77 43.01 23.60 -3.02
C PRO A 77 44.48 23.77 -3.42
N SER A 78 44.77 24.90 -4.09
CA SER A 78 46.10 25.35 -4.52
C SER A 78 47.09 25.50 -3.36
N SER A 79 48.39 25.27 -3.63
CA SER A 79 49.45 26.29 -3.53
C SER A 79 50.78 25.82 -4.10
#